data_AF-A0A7Z8VU66-F1
#
_entry.id   AF-A0A7Z8VU66-F1
#
_cell.length_a   1.000
_cell.length_b   1.000
_cell.length_c   1.000
_cell.angle_alpha   90.00
_cell.angle_beta   90.00
_cell.angle_gamma   90.00
#
_symmetry.space_group_name_H-M   'P 1'
#
loop_
_entity.id
_entity.type
_entity.pdbx_description
1 polymer ?
#
loop_
_entity_poly.entity_id
_entity_poly.type
_entity_poly.pdbx_seq_one_letter_code
_entity_poly.pdbx_strand_id
1 'polypeptide(L)'
;MRKPCPPPVETYAWQTTKSTHHSARWLTGIILGIALFAYQVYYFKGYALSQSPQIRPWLHIISSKLNSPLPVFRNLADFTTIGSSFKRVNADNYHVQISIINHADFDQYLPNIFISLHNLYGGTLAQRVFTPPSNT
;
A
#
# COMPACT_ATOMS: atom_id res chain seq x y z
N MET A 1 38.99 35.73 -63.49
CA MET A 1 39.22 35.83 -62.04
C MET A 1 38.85 34.50 -61.39
N ARG A 2 39.82 33.75 -60.82
CA ARG A 2 39.54 32.52 -60.07
C ARG A 2 39.54 32.84 -58.57
N LYS A 3 38.51 32.41 -57.84
CA LYS A 3 38.43 32.59 -56.38
C LYS A 3 39.46 31.67 -55.69
N PRO A 4 40.15 32.11 -54.62
CA PRO A 4 41.05 31.24 -53.88
C PRO A 4 40.25 30.19 -53.08
N CYS A 5 40.72 28.94 -53.07
CA CYS A 5 40.19 27.92 -52.19
C CYS A 5 40.50 28.26 -50.73
N PRO A 6 39.57 28.02 -49.79
CA PRO A 6 39.87 28.17 -48.37
C PRO A 6 40.89 27.10 -47.92
N PRO A 7 41.77 27.43 -46.96
CA PRO A 7 42.76 26.49 -46.45
C PRO A 7 42.10 25.33 -45.71
N PRO A 8 42.76 24.15 -45.63
CA PRO A 8 42.26 23.03 -44.84
C PRO A 8 42.19 23.45 -43.37
N VAL A 9 41.02 23.28 -42.75
CA VAL A 9 40.85 23.53 -41.31
C VAL A 9 41.47 22.37 -40.56
N GLU A 10 42.68 22.58 -40.04
CA GLU A 10 43.41 21.61 -39.23
C GLU A 10 42.81 21.60 -37.83
N THR A 11 42.09 20.52 -37.49
CA THR A 11 41.50 20.33 -36.16
C THR A 11 42.59 20.00 -35.16
N TYR A 12 42.72 20.80 -34.10
CA TYR A 12 43.76 20.65 -33.10
C TYR A 12 43.51 19.45 -32.17
N ALA A 13 44.57 18.78 -31.72
CA ALA A 13 44.50 17.57 -30.89
C ALA A 13 43.72 17.72 -29.57
N TRP A 14 43.50 18.95 -29.09
CA TRP A 14 42.71 19.23 -27.89
C TRP A 14 41.19 19.30 -28.15
N GLN A 15 40.75 19.31 -29.42
CA GLN A 15 39.35 19.22 -29.82
C GLN A 15 38.83 17.78 -29.86
N THR A 16 39.40 16.90 -29.03
CA THR A 16 38.86 15.56 -28.82
C THR A 16 37.54 15.68 -28.06
N THR A 17 36.43 15.58 -28.79
CA THR A 17 35.10 15.41 -28.20
C THR A 17 35.11 14.09 -27.45
N LYS A 18 35.34 14.15 -26.13
CA LYS A 18 35.32 12.97 -25.26
C LYS A 18 33.99 12.26 -25.45
N SER A 19 34.06 11.05 -26.00
CA SER A 19 32.91 10.24 -26.36
C SER A 19 31.96 10.07 -25.17
N THR A 20 30.67 10.32 -25.43
CA THR A 20 29.54 10.44 -24.50
C THR A 20 29.14 9.10 -23.85
N HIS A 21 30.08 8.16 -23.64
CA HIS A 21 29.80 6.87 -23.01
C HIS A 21 29.53 6.97 -21.51
N HIS A 22 30.04 8.00 -20.83
CA HIS A 22 29.81 8.21 -19.40
C HIS A 22 28.35 8.53 -19.10
N SER A 23 27.67 9.27 -19.98
CA SER A 23 26.25 9.62 -19.84
C SER A 23 25.36 8.38 -19.91
N ALA A 24 25.60 7.50 -20.89
CA ALA A 24 24.82 6.27 -21.05
C ALA A 24 24.95 5.32 -19.84
N ARG A 25 26.16 5.18 -19.28
CA ARG A 25 26.41 4.37 -18.07
C ARG A 25 25.77 4.95 -16.81
N TRP A 26 25.68 6.28 -16.73
CA TRP A 26 24.99 6.96 -15.65
C TRP A 26 23.48 6.75 -15.73
N LEU A 27 22.93 6.84 -16.94
CA LEU A 27 21.51 6.65 -17.19
C LEU A 27 21.06 5.21 -16.88
N THR A 28 21.87 4.21 -17.25
CA THR A 28 21.59 2.81 -16.86
C THR A 28 21.66 2.60 -15.34
N GLY A 29 22.61 3.24 -14.66
CA GLY A 29 22.69 3.23 -13.19
C GLY A 29 21.45 3.83 -12.53
N ILE A 30 20.95 4.96 -13.04
CA ILE A 30 19.72 5.60 -12.55
C ILE A 30 18.51 4.68 -12.78
N ILE A 31 18.37 4.10 -13.98
CA ILE A 31 17.25 3.19 -14.28
C ILE A 31 17.28 1.98 -13.34
N LEU A 32 18.46 1.38 -13.15
CA LEU A 32 18.61 0.21 -12.27
C LEU A 32 18.32 0.59 -10.81
N GLY A 33 18.76 1.77 -10.37
CA GLY A 33 18.45 2.30 -9.03
C GLY A 33 16.96 2.52 -8.82
N ILE A 34 16.26 3.11 -9.79
CA ILE A 34 14.80 3.31 -9.75
C ILE A 34 14.09 1.95 -9.73
N ALA A 35 14.51 1.00 -10.56
CA ALA A 35 13.92 -0.33 -10.61
C ALA A 35 14.11 -1.07 -9.28
N LEU A 36 15.31 -1.00 -8.69
CA LEU A 36 15.60 -1.61 -7.40
C LEU A 36 14.82 -0.94 -6.27
N PHE A 37 14.69 0.38 -6.29
CA PHE A 37 13.90 1.12 -5.32
C PHE A 37 12.40 0.77 -5.43
N ALA A 38 11.86 0.72 -6.64
CA ALA A 38 10.49 0.27 -6.89
C ALA A 38 10.27 -1.16 -6.38
N TYR A 39 11.23 -2.06 -6.62
CA TYR A 39 11.19 -3.42 -6.09
C TYR A 39 11.24 -3.45 -4.56
N GLN A 40 12.11 -2.67 -3.92
CA GLN A 40 12.18 -2.57 -2.46
C GLN A 40 10.87 -2.05 -1.88
N VAL A 41 10.28 -1.01 -2.48
CA VAL A 41 8.97 -0.46 -2.06
C VAL A 41 7.87 -1.52 -2.23
N TYR A 42 7.86 -2.26 -3.33
CA TYR A 42 6.92 -3.35 -3.54
C TYR A 42 7.11 -4.49 -2.52
N TYR A 43 8.34 -4.92 -2.27
CA TYR A 43 8.63 -6.04 -1.37
C TYR A 43 8.32 -5.69 0.09
N PHE A 44 8.76 -4.52 0.57
CA PHE A 44 8.59 -4.12 1.97
C PHE A 44 7.24 -3.45 2.26
N LYS A 45 6.68 -2.74 1.30
CA LYS A 45 5.45 -1.97 1.48
C LYS A 45 4.31 -2.40 0.58
N GLY A 46 4.46 -3.36 -0.32
CA GLY A 46 3.37 -3.80 -1.22
C GLY A 46 2.10 -4.21 -0.48
N TYR A 47 2.25 -4.91 0.66
CA TYR A 47 1.12 -5.24 1.53
C TYR A 47 0.54 -4.03 2.27
N ALA A 48 1.37 -3.08 2.73
CA ALA A 48 0.87 -1.88 3.41
C ALA A 48 0.27 -0.85 2.42
N LEU A 49 0.78 -0.80 1.18
CA LEU A 49 0.34 0.06 0.10
C LEU A 49 -0.99 -0.41 -0.49
N SER A 50 -1.20 -1.73 -0.59
CA SER A 50 -2.49 -2.30 -1.00
C SER A 50 -3.60 -2.06 0.02
N GLN A 51 -3.23 -1.81 1.29
CA GLN A 51 -4.12 -1.40 2.37
C GLN A 51 -4.30 0.12 2.47
N SER A 52 -3.67 0.92 1.60
CA SER A 52 -3.86 2.37 1.56
C SER A 52 -4.95 2.77 0.54
N PRO A 53 -6.02 3.47 0.96
CA PRO A 53 -7.10 3.90 0.07
C PRO A 53 -6.62 4.76 -1.11
N GLN A 54 -5.57 5.56 -0.90
CA GLN A 54 -5.06 6.53 -1.87
C GLN A 54 -4.34 5.89 -3.07
N ILE A 55 -3.76 4.70 -2.89
CA ILE A 55 -2.85 4.06 -3.87
C ILE A 55 -3.55 2.92 -4.59
N ARG A 56 -4.69 2.45 -4.05
CA ARG A 56 -5.51 1.39 -4.61
C ARG A 56 -6.00 1.63 -6.06
N PRO A 57 -6.39 2.86 -6.49
CA PRO A 57 -6.80 3.09 -7.88
C PRO A 57 -5.68 2.79 -8.88
N TRP A 58 -4.45 3.18 -8.54
CA TRP A 58 -3.27 2.90 -9.35
C TRP A 58 -2.91 1.41 -9.36
N LEU A 59 -3.04 0.74 -8.22
CA LEU A 59 -2.84 -0.71 -8.12
C LEU A 59 -3.88 -1.50 -8.93
N HIS A 60 -5.14 -1.07 -8.97
CA HIS A 60 -6.18 -1.68 -9.78
C HIS A 60 -5.88 -1.57 -11.28
N ILE A 61 -5.36 -0.42 -11.74
CA ILE A 61 -4.94 -0.21 -13.14
C ILE A 61 -3.76 -1.11 -13.52
N ILE A 62 -2.81 -1.28 -12.59
CA ILE A 62 -1.63 -2.13 -12.82
C ILE A 62 -2.03 -3.61 -12.79
N SER A 63 -2.88 -4.01 -11.84
CA SER A 63 -3.38 -5.39 -11.71
C SER A 63 -4.25 -5.84 -12.87
N SER A 64 -5.13 -4.98 -13.38
CA SER A 64 -5.95 -5.32 -14.55
C SER A 64 -5.10 -5.58 -15.79
N LYS A 65 -3.93 -4.93 -15.90
CA LYS A 65 -2.94 -5.22 -16.94
C LYS A 65 -2.10 -6.47 -16.68
N LEU A 66 -1.86 -6.80 -15.41
CA LEU A 66 -1.01 -7.92 -14.98
C LEU A 66 -1.79 -9.21 -14.66
N ASN A 67 -3.11 -9.22 -14.87
CA ASN A 67 -4.00 -10.38 -14.66
C ASN A 67 -3.83 -11.05 -13.28
N SER A 68 -3.42 -10.28 -12.28
CA SER A 68 -3.11 -10.76 -10.93
C SER A 68 -4.19 -10.25 -9.97
N PRO A 69 -4.87 -11.15 -9.22
CA PRO A 69 -5.91 -10.73 -8.27
C PRO A 69 -5.27 -9.92 -7.15
N LEU A 70 -5.77 -8.69 -6.93
CA LEU A 70 -5.38 -7.88 -5.78
C LEU A 70 -5.75 -8.61 -4.48
N PRO A 71 -4.87 -8.64 -3.46
CA PRO A 71 -5.23 -9.17 -2.15
C PRO A 71 -6.39 -8.37 -1.56
N VAL A 72 -7.30 -9.07 -0.88
CA VAL A 72 -8.52 -8.45 -0.35
C VAL A 72 -8.19 -7.41 0.71
N PHE A 73 -8.81 -6.24 0.58
CA PHE A 73 -8.61 -5.09 1.46
C PHE A 73 -9.10 -5.40 2.88
N ARG A 74 -8.24 -5.08 3.84
CA ARG A 74 -8.36 -5.33 5.29
C ARG A 74 -7.69 -4.17 6.02
N ASN A 75 -8.41 -3.07 6.15
CA ASN A 75 -7.98 -1.91 6.92
C ASN A 75 -8.82 -1.78 8.20
N LEU A 76 -8.23 -2.19 9.31
CA LEU A 76 -8.86 -2.09 10.64
C LEU A 76 -9.07 -0.63 11.09
N ALA A 77 -8.32 0.33 10.54
CA ALA A 77 -8.48 1.75 10.87
C ALA A 77 -9.78 2.35 10.30
N ASP A 78 -10.36 1.73 9.27
CA ASP A 78 -11.62 2.18 8.66
C ASP A 78 -12.86 1.63 9.40
N PHE A 79 -12.66 0.74 10.38
CA PHE A 79 -13.74 0.27 11.23
C PHE A 79 -13.83 1.15 12.47
N THR A 80 -14.97 1.83 12.64
CA THR A 80 -15.24 2.60 13.86
C THR A 80 -16.43 2.01 14.60
N THR A 81 -16.33 1.94 15.92
CA THR A 81 -17.45 1.60 16.79
C THR A 81 -18.32 2.84 17.01
N ILE A 82 -19.56 2.81 16.52
CA ILE A 82 -20.50 3.95 16.64
C ILE A 82 -21.18 3.96 18.00
N GLY A 83 -21.33 2.79 18.62
CA GLY A 83 -21.96 2.69 19.91
C GLY A 83 -21.77 1.32 20.55
N SER A 84 -21.63 1.35 21.86
CA SER A 84 -21.65 0.18 22.73
C SER A 84 -22.68 0.41 23.83
N SER A 85 -23.65 -0.49 23.97
CA SER A 85 -24.63 -0.48 25.05
C SER A 85 -24.44 -1.73 25.89
N PHE A 86 -24.30 -1.54 27.20
CA PHE A 86 -24.31 -2.62 28.18
C PHE A 86 -25.50 -2.42 29.10
N LYS A 87 -26.48 -3.32 29.04
CA LYS A 87 -27.69 -3.23 29.86
C LYS A 87 -27.91 -4.54 30.59
N ARG A 88 -28.22 -4.43 31.88
CA ARG A 88 -28.73 -5.56 32.66
C ARG A 88 -30.17 -5.81 32.23
N VAL A 89 -30.46 -7.02 31.75
CA VAL A 89 -31.81 -7.42 31.35
C VAL A 89 -32.53 -8.03 32.55
N ASN A 90 -31.90 -8.99 33.25
CA ASN A 90 -32.41 -9.64 34.46
C ASN A 90 -31.31 -9.76 35.52
N ALA A 91 -31.61 -10.38 36.67
CA ALA A 91 -30.66 -10.53 37.78
C ALA A 91 -29.29 -11.08 37.32
N ASP A 92 -29.28 -12.07 36.43
CA ASP A 92 -28.07 -12.78 35.98
C ASP A 92 -27.75 -12.60 34.49
N ASN A 93 -28.55 -11.82 33.74
CA ASN A 93 -28.39 -11.67 32.30
C ASN A 93 -28.05 -10.24 31.92
N TYR A 94 -26.99 -10.11 31.13
CA TYR A 94 -26.53 -8.84 30.58
C TYR A 94 -26.55 -8.88 29.06
N HIS A 95 -27.02 -7.81 28.45
CA HIS A 95 -27.04 -7.63 27.01
C HIS A 95 -25.99 -6.58 26.63
N VAL A 96 -25.04 -7.02 25.81
CA VAL A 96 -24.05 -6.17 25.16
C VAL A 96 -24.49 -6.00 23.71
N GLN A 97 -24.65 -4.75 23.27
CA GLN A 97 -24.90 -4.41 21.86
C GLN A 97 -23.77 -3.50 21.38
N ILE A 98 -23.14 -3.87 20.26
CA ILE A 98 -22.03 -3.11 19.65
C ILE A 98 -22.38 -2.90 18.18
N SER A 99 -22.30 -1.65 17.72
CA SER A 99 -22.50 -1.30 16.31
C SER A 99 -21.18 -0.84 15.71
N ILE A 100 -20.81 -1.45 14.58
CA ILE A 100 -19.57 -1.19 13.85
C ILE A 100 -19.93 -0.82 12.40
N ILE A 101 -19.32 0.22 11.85
CA ILE A 101 -19.45 0.61 10.43
C ILE A 101 -18.08 0.50 9.76
N ASN A 102 -18.09 -0.05 8.55
CA ASN A 102 -16.97 0.01 7.61
C ASN A 102 -17.04 1.36 6.86
N HIS A 103 -16.04 2.22 7.05
CA HIS A 103 -15.93 3.52 6.37
C HIS A 103 -15.15 3.45 5.05
N ALA A 104 -14.68 2.28 4.61
CA ALA A 104 -13.98 2.20 3.35
C ALA A 104 -14.93 2.29 2.15
N ASP A 105 -14.43 2.87 1.07
CA ASP A 105 -15.11 2.94 -0.24
C ASP A 105 -15.29 1.56 -0.93
N PHE A 106 -14.92 0.47 -0.24
CA PHE A 106 -14.92 -0.89 -0.78
C PHE A 106 -15.38 -1.91 0.26
N ASP A 107 -15.91 -3.03 -0.22
CA ASP A 107 -16.24 -4.17 0.62
C ASP A 107 -15.00 -4.72 1.33
N GLN A 108 -15.11 -4.81 2.65
CA GLN A 108 -14.10 -5.38 3.54
C GLN A 108 -14.64 -6.64 4.19
N TYR A 109 -13.78 -7.65 4.36
CA TYR A 109 -14.14 -8.75 5.24
C TYR A 109 -14.29 -8.23 6.66
N LEU A 110 -15.41 -8.61 7.29
CA LEU A 110 -15.62 -8.37 8.71
C LEU A 110 -14.45 -8.99 9.50
N PRO A 111 -13.88 -8.26 10.47
CA PRO A 111 -12.83 -8.81 11.32
C PRO A 111 -13.43 -9.76 12.38
N ASN A 112 -12.55 -10.54 13.01
CA ASN A 112 -12.92 -11.27 14.22
C ASN A 112 -13.13 -10.27 15.36
N ILE A 113 -14.25 -10.37 16.06
CA ILE A 113 -14.57 -9.49 17.18
C ILE A 113 -14.22 -10.21 18.48
N PHE A 114 -13.24 -9.69 19.22
CA PHE A 114 -12.91 -10.17 20.56
C PHE A 114 -13.68 -9.36 21.60
N ILE A 115 -14.48 -10.05 22.42
CA ILE A 115 -15.21 -9.45 23.54
C ILE A 115 -14.69 -10.07 24.83
N SER A 116 -14.28 -9.23 25.77
CA SER A 116 -13.88 -9.62 27.12
C SER A 116 -14.71 -8.86 28.14
N LEU A 117 -15.18 -9.58 29.15
CA LEU A 117 -15.89 -9.05 30.30
C LEU A 117 -14.94 -9.10 31.49
N HIS A 118 -14.65 -7.93 32.06
CA HIS A 118 -13.80 -7.80 33.22
C HIS A 118 -14.62 -7.38 34.45
N ASN A 119 -14.19 -7.81 35.62
CA ASN A 119 -14.68 -7.29 36.89
C ASN A 119 -14.03 -5.93 37.20
N LEU A 120 -14.50 -5.26 38.25
CA LEU A 120 -14.00 -3.95 38.68
C LEU A 120 -12.52 -3.97 39.15
N TYR A 121 -11.98 -5.16 39.41
CA TYR A 121 -10.60 -5.38 39.83
C TYR A 121 -9.70 -5.82 38.65
N GLY A 122 -10.21 -5.80 37.41
CA GLY A 122 -9.47 -6.19 36.20
C GLY A 122 -9.43 -7.69 35.91
N GLY A 123 -10.00 -8.54 36.77
CA GLY A 123 -10.12 -9.97 36.53
C GLY A 123 -11.10 -10.30 35.41
N THR A 124 -10.71 -11.14 34.46
CA THR A 124 -11.57 -11.57 33.34
C THR A 124 -12.65 -12.54 33.85
N LEU A 125 -13.91 -12.15 33.72
CA LEU A 125 -15.09 -12.97 34.05
C LEU A 125 -15.48 -13.88 32.88
N ALA A 126 -15.41 -13.38 31.65
CA ALA A 126 -15.72 -14.12 30.44
C ALA A 126 -15.01 -13.52 29.24
N GLN A 127 -14.73 -14.34 28.22
CA GLN A 127 -14.16 -13.87 26.96
C GLN A 127 -14.68 -14.73 25.80
N ARG A 128 -14.89 -14.12 24.64
CA ARG A 128 -15.32 -14.82 23.43
C ARG A 128 -14.84 -14.11 22.18
N VAL A 129 -14.40 -14.90 21.20
CA VAL A 129 -14.12 -14.44 19.85
C VAL A 129 -15.32 -14.77 18.98
N PHE A 130 -15.86 -13.77 18.27
CA PHE A 130 -16.89 -13.93 17.27
C PHE A 130 -16.25 -13.83 15.89
N THR A 131 -16.26 -14.94 15.17
CA THR A 131 -15.86 -15.01 13.77
C THR A 131 -17.06 -14.74 12.88
N PRO A 132 -16.95 -13.86 11.88
CA PRO A 132 -18.03 -13.65 10.93
C PRO A 132 -18.29 -14.93 10.12
N PRO A 133 -19.53 -15.13 9.62
CA PRO A 133 -19.82 -16.25 8.74
C PRO A 133 -18.93 -16.16 7.49
N SER A 134 -18.37 -17.30 7.08
CA SER A 134 -17.63 -17.39 5.83
C SER A 134 -18.61 -17.16 4.68
N ASN A 135 -18.51 -16.04 3.96
CA ASN A 135 -19.16 -15.90 2.66
C ASN A 135 -18.47 -16.88 1.70
N THR A 136 -19.04 -18.08 1.55
CA THR A 136 -18.80 -19.00 0.44
C THR A 136 -19.62 -18.57 -0.76
#